data_AF-A0A9E3X2K9-F1
#
_entry.id   AF-A0A9E3X2K9-F1
#
_cell.length_a   1.000
_cell.length_b   1.000
_cell.length_c   1.000
_cell.angle_alpha   90.00
_cell.angle_beta   90.00
_cell.angle_gamma   90.00
#
_symmetry.space_group_name_H-M   'P 1'
#
loop_
_entity.id
_entity.type
_entity.pdbx_description
1 polymer ?
#
loop_
_entity_poly.entity_id
_entity_poly.type
_entity_poly.pdbx_seq_one_letter_code
_entity_poly.pdbx_strand_id
1 'polypeptide(L)'
;MEEPKRLSPGELTERLALLEEPTYELAAPERQALLAEILAKHQRDRTNGQVHAEEHNLPAKLRRAFLLLVRTEPELLNDEPVAHFLANEIKPEDFDTLQWESPEHMIEFCEALYGIRFPTEELARAIRQHVSLLVRQALQQYEQQDDWESLYQLMRIAPMSLMLHDAELLRLRHLAHAYEIRRIRRNRWWLYAYLMIQVLLVVVVFPYLFINAENGAIQRQVEELANVNLGDEGYRLFSYLDGLYWAVITAGSIGYGDITPYTAIGKVMAGILGTMGVITAGVIAGLVLKWITPRQLD
;
A
#
# COMPACT_ATOMS: atom_id res chain seq x y z
N MET A 1 35.24 -24.26 9.62
CA MET A 1 35.49 -22.92 9.07
C MET A 1 36.56 -23.10 8.01
N GLU A 2 36.15 -23.28 6.75
CA GLU A 2 37.09 -23.21 5.61
C GLU A 2 37.40 -21.74 5.37
N GLU A 3 38.67 -21.38 5.20
CA GLU A 3 39.07 -20.04 4.76
C GLU A 3 38.40 -19.73 3.40
N PRO A 4 37.80 -18.55 3.21
CA PRO A 4 37.22 -18.18 1.94
C PRO A 4 38.31 -18.16 0.87
N LYS A 5 38.07 -18.87 -0.24
CA LYS A 5 38.97 -18.96 -1.40
C LYS A 5 39.28 -17.56 -1.91
N ARG A 6 40.56 -17.13 -1.83
CA ARG A 6 41.04 -15.83 -2.35
C ARG A 6 40.85 -15.78 -3.87
N LEU A 7 40.17 -14.77 -4.39
CA LEU A 7 40.07 -14.56 -5.84
C LEU A 7 41.33 -13.85 -6.34
N SER A 8 41.67 -14.09 -7.59
CA SER A 8 42.75 -13.39 -8.29
C SER A 8 42.28 -12.02 -8.80
N PRO A 9 43.19 -11.06 -9.05
CA PRO A 9 42.82 -9.72 -9.56
C PRO A 9 42.01 -9.74 -10.87
N GLY A 10 42.20 -10.76 -11.71
CA GLY A 10 41.43 -10.97 -12.94
C GLY A 10 40.00 -11.43 -12.66
N GLU A 11 39.83 -12.42 -11.76
CA GLU A 11 38.52 -12.92 -11.34
C GLU A 11 37.70 -11.85 -10.60
N LEU A 12 38.35 -10.95 -9.84
CA LEU A 12 37.66 -9.84 -9.18
C LEU A 12 37.11 -8.83 -10.20
N THR A 13 37.83 -8.59 -11.30
CA THR A 13 37.41 -7.68 -12.37
C THR A 13 36.25 -8.28 -13.18
N GLU A 14 36.30 -9.59 -13.45
CA GLU A 14 35.25 -10.34 -14.12
C GLU A 14 33.97 -10.44 -13.26
N ARG A 15 34.11 -10.70 -11.95
CA ARG A 15 32.98 -10.73 -11.01
C ARG A 15 32.37 -9.36 -10.74
N LEU A 16 33.17 -8.29 -10.73
CA LEU A 16 32.66 -6.92 -10.68
C LEU A 16 31.91 -6.52 -11.97
N ALA A 17 32.26 -7.11 -13.12
CA ALA A 17 31.53 -6.92 -14.37
C ALA A 17 30.18 -7.66 -14.39
N LEU A 18 30.08 -8.85 -13.77
CA LEU A 18 28.83 -9.59 -13.63
C LEU A 18 27.80 -8.87 -12.74
N LEU A 19 28.26 -8.08 -11.77
CA LEU A 19 27.43 -7.20 -10.94
C LEU A 19 26.88 -5.96 -11.68
N GLU A 20 27.23 -5.74 -12.96
CA GLU A 20 26.63 -4.70 -13.79
C GLU A 20 25.26 -5.13 -14.34
N GLU A 21 24.92 -6.42 -14.34
CA GLU A 21 23.61 -6.91 -14.78
C GLU A 21 22.54 -6.76 -13.68
N PRO A 22 21.43 -6.05 -13.94
CA PRO A 22 20.40 -5.77 -12.94
C PRO A 22 19.66 -7.02 -12.42
N THR A 23 19.78 -8.16 -13.12
CA THR A 23 19.13 -9.44 -12.82
C THR A 23 20.06 -10.50 -12.21
N TYR A 24 21.33 -10.18 -11.93
CA TYR A 24 22.30 -11.16 -11.45
C TYR A 24 22.28 -11.30 -9.93
N GLU A 25 21.68 -12.39 -9.43
CA GLU A 25 21.73 -12.78 -8.02
C GLU A 25 22.98 -13.64 -7.74
N LEU A 26 23.93 -13.13 -6.95
CA LEU A 26 25.06 -13.95 -6.49
C LEU A 26 24.58 -14.99 -5.46
N ALA A 27 25.10 -16.22 -5.58
CA ALA A 27 24.91 -17.26 -4.56
C ALA A 27 25.60 -16.88 -3.23
N ALA A 28 24.98 -17.24 -2.09
CA ALA A 28 25.43 -16.90 -0.73
C ALA A 28 26.95 -17.11 -0.43
N PRO A 29 27.63 -18.19 -0.85
CA PRO A 29 29.06 -18.35 -0.58
C PRO A 29 29.95 -17.42 -1.43
N GLU A 30 29.48 -16.99 -2.60
CA GLU A 30 30.23 -16.08 -3.49
C GLU A 30 30.14 -14.62 -3.02
N ARG A 31 29.01 -14.28 -2.38
CA ARG A 31 28.75 -12.99 -1.73
C ARG A 31 29.73 -12.70 -0.60
N GLN A 32 29.96 -13.67 0.28
CA GLN A 32 30.89 -13.55 1.41
C GLN A 32 32.36 -13.46 0.97
N ALA A 33 32.76 -14.22 -0.05
CA ALA A 33 34.12 -14.16 -0.59
C ALA A 33 34.42 -12.80 -1.23
N LEU A 34 33.45 -12.23 -1.97
CA LEU A 34 33.59 -10.91 -2.58
C LEU A 34 33.71 -9.80 -1.54
N LEU A 35 32.89 -9.83 -0.47
CA LEU A 35 32.97 -8.87 0.63
C LEU A 35 34.33 -8.93 1.34
N ALA A 36 34.77 -10.14 1.71
CA ALA A 36 36.05 -10.34 2.37
C ALA A 36 37.20 -9.80 1.53
N GLU A 37 37.13 -9.93 0.20
CA GLU A 37 38.16 -9.44 -0.70
C GLU A 37 38.11 -7.92 -0.91
N ILE A 38 36.91 -7.34 -1.01
CA ILE A 38 36.71 -5.88 -1.05
C ILE A 38 37.31 -5.24 0.21
N LEU A 39 36.98 -5.77 1.39
CA LEU A 39 37.47 -5.27 2.68
C LEU A 39 38.98 -5.52 2.84
N ALA A 40 39.49 -6.69 2.45
CA ALA A 40 40.91 -7.01 2.53
C ALA A 40 41.75 -6.19 1.52
N LYS A 41 41.19 -5.82 0.37
CA LYS A 41 41.83 -4.90 -0.58
C LYS A 41 41.87 -3.48 0.00
N HIS A 42 40.75 -3.02 0.55
CA HIS A 42 40.68 -1.71 1.19
C HIS A 42 41.66 -1.57 2.38
N GLN A 43 41.76 -2.59 3.24
CA GLN A 43 42.73 -2.61 4.33
C GLN A 43 44.19 -2.64 3.84
N ARG A 44 44.48 -3.37 2.75
CA ARG A 44 45.81 -3.41 2.11
C ARG A 44 46.20 -2.06 1.50
N ASP A 45 45.26 -1.36 0.86
CA ASP A 45 45.49 -0.04 0.27
C ASP A 45 45.68 1.04 1.36
N ARG A 46 44.96 0.94 2.51
CA ARG A 46 45.22 1.80 3.68
C ARG A 46 46.58 1.54 4.36
N THR A 47 47.00 0.28 4.45
CA THR A 47 48.26 -0.10 5.14
C THR A 47 49.50 0.16 4.28
N ASN A 48 49.40 0.02 2.95
CA ASN A 48 50.49 0.35 2.01
C ASN A 48 50.52 1.84 1.60
N GLY A 49 49.44 2.58 1.85
CA GLY A 49 49.18 3.92 1.30
C GLY A 49 49.66 5.12 2.13
N GLN A 50 50.65 4.99 3.01
CA GLN A 50 51.25 6.16 3.69
C GLN A 50 52.08 7.08 2.77
N VAL A 51 52.03 6.91 1.43
CA VAL A 51 52.89 7.67 0.49
C VAL A 51 52.15 8.62 -0.45
N HIS A 52 50.84 8.48 -0.72
CA HIS A 52 50.14 9.43 -1.62
C HIS A 52 48.72 9.77 -1.13
N ALA A 53 48.62 10.92 -0.46
CA ALA A 53 47.40 11.42 0.17
C ALA A 53 46.36 12.04 -0.81
N GLU A 54 46.55 11.97 -2.12
CA GLU A 54 45.69 12.67 -3.10
C GLU A 54 44.81 11.74 -3.97
N GLU A 55 44.92 10.41 -3.84
CA GLU A 55 44.25 9.46 -4.76
C GLU A 55 43.44 8.36 -4.05
N HIS A 56 42.97 8.60 -2.83
CA HIS A 56 42.14 7.66 -2.06
C HIS A 56 40.65 7.74 -2.47
N ASN A 57 40.35 7.53 -3.75
CA ASN A 57 38.97 7.42 -4.23
C ASN A 57 38.77 5.99 -4.73
N LEU A 58 38.22 5.12 -3.86
CA LEU A 58 37.85 3.76 -4.25
C LEU A 58 37.04 3.79 -5.55
N PRO A 59 37.22 2.85 -6.50
CA PRO A 59 36.44 2.85 -7.73
C PRO A 59 34.93 2.81 -7.43
N ALA A 60 34.15 3.67 -8.09
CA ALA A 60 32.69 3.73 -7.90
C ALA A 60 32.02 2.35 -8.09
N LYS A 61 32.59 1.52 -8.97
CA LYS A 61 32.17 0.13 -9.18
C LYS A 61 32.25 -0.73 -7.91
N LEU A 62 33.30 -0.55 -7.10
CA LEU A 62 33.49 -1.31 -5.86
C LEU A 62 32.49 -0.89 -4.79
N ARG A 63 32.23 0.42 -4.68
CA ARG A 63 31.24 0.98 -3.75
C ARG A 63 29.83 0.53 -4.10
N ARG A 64 29.48 0.54 -5.39
CA ARG A 64 28.21 0.00 -5.90
C ARG A 64 28.06 -1.50 -5.61
N ALA A 65 29.09 -2.29 -5.88
CA ALA A 65 29.08 -3.73 -5.59
C ALA A 65 28.83 -4.01 -4.10
N PHE A 66 29.48 -3.25 -3.23
CA PHE A 66 29.25 -3.32 -1.79
C PHE A 66 27.80 -2.97 -1.42
N LEU A 67 27.25 -1.88 -1.95
CA LEU A 67 25.88 -1.46 -1.65
C LEU A 67 24.83 -2.48 -2.10
N LEU A 68 24.99 -3.07 -3.30
CA LEU A 68 24.10 -4.13 -3.78
C LEU A 68 24.16 -5.39 -2.91
N LEU A 69 25.35 -5.71 -2.40
CA LEU A 69 25.55 -6.84 -1.51
C LEU A 69 24.81 -6.65 -0.19
N VAL A 70 25.02 -5.49 0.45
CA VAL A 70 24.40 -5.16 1.73
C VAL A 70 22.89 -4.96 1.57
N ARG A 71 22.40 -4.50 0.41
CA ARG A 71 20.97 -4.44 0.10
C ARG A 71 20.31 -5.83 0.16
N THR A 72 21.01 -6.86 -0.31
CA THR A 72 20.49 -8.23 -0.37
C THR A 72 20.71 -8.99 0.94
N GLU A 73 21.80 -8.72 1.66
CA GLU A 73 22.11 -9.31 2.97
C GLU A 73 22.39 -8.20 4.01
N PRO A 74 21.35 -7.55 4.55
CA PRO A 74 21.51 -6.45 5.52
C PRO A 74 22.23 -6.88 6.80
N GLU A 75 22.14 -8.17 7.18
CA GLU A 75 22.79 -8.74 8.37
C GLU A 75 24.32 -8.56 8.38
N LEU A 76 24.95 -8.40 7.21
CA LEU A 76 26.39 -8.14 7.08
C LEU A 76 26.83 -6.86 7.79
N LEU A 77 25.92 -5.89 7.94
CA LEU A 77 26.19 -4.63 8.64
C LEU A 77 26.48 -4.81 10.13
N ASN A 78 26.10 -5.96 10.72
CA ASN A 78 26.43 -6.27 12.10
C ASN A 78 27.94 -6.48 12.32
N ASP A 79 28.71 -6.70 11.26
CA ASP A 79 30.16 -6.82 11.33
C ASP A 79 30.83 -5.44 11.31
N GLU A 80 31.71 -5.19 12.29
CA GLU A 80 32.34 -3.88 12.53
C GLU A 80 33.13 -3.34 11.31
N PRO A 81 33.93 -4.14 10.57
CA PRO A 81 34.62 -3.68 9.37
C PRO A 81 33.67 -3.28 8.23
N VAL A 82 32.53 -3.94 8.11
CA VAL A 82 31.50 -3.66 7.09
C VAL A 82 30.83 -2.33 7.40
N ALA A 83 30.44 -2.10 8.67
CA ALA A 83 29.88 -0.84 9.12
C ALA A 83 30.85 0.32 8.94
N HIS A 84 32.14 0.12 9.25
CA HIS A 84 33.18 1.12 9.05
C HIS A 84 33.42 1.46 7.57
N PHE A 85 33.34 0.47 6.68
CA PHE A 85 33.44 0.69 5.25
C PHE A 85 32.27 1.52 4.73
N LEU A 86 31.03 1.16 5.10
CA LEU A 86 29.85 1.94 4.75
C LEU A 86 29.96 3.39 5.23
N ALA A 87 30.35 3.60 6.48
CA ALA A 87 30.40 4.93 7.08
C ALA A 87 31.45 5.86 6.44
N ASN A 88 32.59 5.33 5.99
CA ASN A 88 33.74 6.15 5.60
C ASN A 88 33.99 6.18 4.09
N GLU A 89 33.66 5.10 3.37
CA GLU A 89 34.03 4.95 1.96
C GLU A 89 32.85 5.19 1.02
N ILE A 90 31.61 4.97 1.49
CA ILE A 90 30.41 5.18 0.67
C ILE A 90 30.00 6.65 0.67
N LYS A 91 29.89 7.20 -0.54
CA LYS A 91 29.48 8.57 -0.79
C LYS A 91 27.96 8.66 -0.94
N PRO A 92 27.36 9.83 -0.66
CA PRO A 92 25.92 10.06 -0.88
C PRO A 92 25.43 9.69 -2.29
N GLU A 93 26.23 10.00 -3.30
CA GLU A 93 25.93 9.74 -4.71
C GLU A 93 25.87 8.25 -5.06
N ASP A 94 26.53 7.39 -4.28
CA ASP A 94 26.54 5.95 -4.58
C ASP A 94 25.19 5.31 -4.27
N PHE A 95 24.40 5.90 -3.37
CA PHE A 95 23.06 5.41 -3.04
C PHE A 95 22.09 5.54 -4.21
N ASP A 96 22.30 6.49 -5.14
CA ASP A 96 21.50 6.67 -6.38
C ASP A 96 21.42 5.40 -7.23
N THR A 97 22.38 4.49 -7.05
CA THR A 97 22.43 3.20 -7.74
C THR A 97 21.51 2.13 -7.15
N LEU A 98 20.99 2.34 -5.94
CA LEU A 98 20.06 1.46 -5.26
C LEU A 98 18.64 1.73 -5.74
N GLN A 99 18.02 0.71 -6.31
CA GLN A 99 16.58 0.69 -6.55
C GLN A 99 15.91 -0.17 -5.49
N TRP A 100 14.91 0.40 -4.84
CA TRP A 100 14.09 -0.30 -3.85
C TRP A 100 12.91 -0.99 -4.52
N GLU A 101 12.72 -2.27 -4.20
CA GLU A 101 11.60 -3.06 -4.72
C GLU A 101 10.30 -2.76 -3.97
N SER A 102 10.41 -2.55 -2.65
CA SER A 102 9.29 -2.19 -1.79
C SER A 102 9.72 -1.29 -0.63
N PRO A 103 8.78 -0.54 -0.02
CA PRO A 103 9.04 0.21 1.20
C PRO A 103 9.60 -0.66 2.33
N GLU A 104 9.10 -1.89 2.47
CA GLU A 104 9.52 -2.84 3.50
C GLU A 104 10.99 -3.22 3.34
N HIS A 105 11.43 -3.53 2.11
CA HIS A 105 12.83 -3.87 1.83
C HIS A 105 13.78 -2.74 2.21
N MET A 106 13.36 -1.50 1.97
CA MET A 106 14.12 -0.33 2.37
C MET A 106 14.19 -0.15 3.89
N ILE A 107 13.09 -0.45 4.59
CA ILE A 107 13.05 -0.39 6.06
C ILE A 107 13.93 -1.48 6.66
N GLU A 108 13.87 -2.71 6.17
CA GLU A 108 14.74 -3.81 6.61
C GLU A 108 16.22 -3.42 6.50
N PHE A 109 16.61 -2.76 5.41
CA PHE A 109 17.95 -2.22 5.24
C PHE A 109 18.27 -1.13 6.28
N CYS A 110 17.35 -0.19 6.51
CA CYS A 110 17.53 0.87 7.51
C CYS A 110 17.58 0.31 8.94
N GLU A 111 16.79 -0.71 9.27
CA GLU A 111 16.79 -1.38 10.57
C GLU A 111 18.12 -2.09 10.82
N ALA A 112 18.69 -2.75 9.79
CA ALA A 112 20.03 -3.32 9.89
C ALA A 112 21.09 -2.26 10.21
N LEU A 113 20.97 -1.05 9.65
CA LEU A 113 21.85 0.08 9.98
C LEU A 113 21.67 0.58 11.42
N TYR A 114 20.45 0.55 11.95
CA TYR A 114 20.19 0.90 13.35
C TYR A 114 20.56 -0.21 14.33
N GLY A 115 20.60 -1.47 13.88
CA GLY A 115 21.06 -2.64 14.65
C GLY A 115 22.55 -2.62 14.98
N ILE A 116 23.33 -1.78 14.28
CA ILE A 116 24.78 -1.62 14.50
C ILE A 116 25.01 -1.04 15.90
N ARG A 117 25.77 -1.77 16.74
CA ARG A 117 26.29 -1.19 17.97
C ARG A 117 27.36 -0.19 17.60
N PHE A 118 27.18 1.08 17.96
CA PHE A 118 28.14 2.14 17.64
C PHE A 118 29.28 2.20 18.67
N PRO A 119 30.51 1.76 18.34
CA PRO A 119 31.68 1.94 19.22
C PRO A 119 32.11 3.41 19.36
N THR A 120 31.79 4.27 18.37
CA THR A 120 32.16 5.68 18.36
C THR A 120 31.00 6.59 17.96
N GLU A 121 30.97 7.82 18.49
CA GLU A 121 29.96 8.83 18.11
C GLU A 121 30.07 9.24 16.63
N GLU A 122 31.28 9.20 16.06
CA GLU A 122 31.54 9.53 14.66
C GLU A 122 30.87 8.52 13.73
N LEU A 123 31.02 7.22 14.01
CA LEU A 123 30.36 6.16 13.25
C LEU A 123 28.83 6.30 13.32
N ALA A 124 28.30 6.56 14.52
CA ALA A 124 26.87 6.77 14.72
C ALA A 124 26.34 7.97 13.92
N ARG A 125 27.14 9.04 13.80
CA ARG A 125 26.77 10.25 13.04
C ARG A 125 26.77 9.98 11.53
N ALA A 126 27.80 9.31 11.02
CA ALA A 126 27.90 8.97 9.60
C ALA A 126 26.73 8.07 9.14
N ILE A 127 26.44 7.01 9.91
CA ILE A 127 25.34 6.08 9.57
C ILE A 127 23.98 6.79 9.60
N ARG A 128 23.73 7.66 10.58
CA ARG A 128 22.48 8.46 10.62
C ARG A 128 22.33 9.35 9.38
N GLN A 129 23.42 9.95 8.90
CA GLN A 129 23.38 10.75 7.68
C GLN A 129 23.04 9.88 6.46
N HIS A 130 23.65 8.71 6.33
CA HIS A 130 23.33 7.76 5.26
C HIS A 130 21.87 7.32 5.30
N VAL A 131 21.31 6.99 6.47
CA VAL A 131 19.87 6.64 6.57
C VAL A 131 18.98 7.79 6.10
N SER A 132 19.28 9.04 6.47
CA SER A 132 18.48 10.19 6.02
C SER A 132 18.50 10.36 4.51
N LEU A 133 19.66 10.13 3.88
CA LEU A 133 19.84 10.20 2.43
C LEU A 133 19.09 9.07 1.73
N LEU A 134 19.18 7.85 2.25
CA LEU A 134 18.48 6.67 1.75
C LEU A 134 16.96 6.86 1.73
N VAL A 135 16.39 7.35 2.84
CA VAL A 135 14.96 7.64 2.95
C VAL A 135 14.54 8.69 1.93
N ARG A 136 15.32 9.77 1.81
CA ARG A 136 15.04 10.82 0.84
C ARG A 136 15.04 10.29 -0.59
N GLN A 137 16.06 9.53 -0.95
CA GLN A 137 16.20 9.02 -2.30
C GLN A 137 15.13 7.99 -2.65
N ALA A 138 14.77 7.10 -1.72
CA ALA A 138 13.69 6.14 -1.92
C ALA A 138 12.33 6.85 -2.12
N LEU A 139 12.04 7.88 -1.33
CA LEU A 139 10.82 8.68 -1.51
C LEU A 139 10.82 9.42 -2.87
N GLN A 140 11.97 9.94 -3.30
CA GLN A 140 12.12 10.56 -4.63
C GLN A 140 11.95 9.53 -5.75
N GLN A 141 12.45 8.31 -5.59
CA GLN A 141 12.25 7.21 -6.54
C GLN A 141 10.75 6.90 -6.69
N TYR A 142 10.01 6.76 -5.58
CA TYR A 142 8.57 6.54 -5.63
C TYR A 142 7.80 7.73 -6.22
N GLU A 143 8.22 8.96 -5.95
CA GLU A 143 7.64 10.17 -6.58
C GLU A 143 7.83 10.14 -8.11
N GLN A 144 9.03 9.78 -8.59
CA GLN A 144 9.34 9.69 -10.02
C GLN A 144 8.57 8.57 -10.74
N GLN A 145 8.26 7.49 -10.03
CA GLN A 145 7.49 6.36 -10.55
C GLN A 145 5.97 6.54 -10.44
N ASP A 146 5.50 7.68 -9.93
CA ASP A 146 4.09 7.92 -9.59
C ASP A 146 3.49 6.86 -8.62
N ASP A 147 4.34 6.18 -7.84
CA ASP A 147 3.92 5.20 -6.84
C ASP A 147 3.63 5.87 -5.49
N TRP A 148 2.51 6.58 -5.46
CA TRP A 148 2.04 7.32 -4.29
C TRP A 148 1.67 6.41 -3.11
N GLU A 149 1.39 5.13 -3.35
CA GLU A 149 1.04 4.17 -2.30
C GLU A 149 2.28 3.75 -1.51
N SER A 150 3.34 3.32 -2.21
CA SER A 150 4.62 3.00 -1.59
C SER A 150 5.25 4.21 -0.91
N LEU A 151 5.16 5.39 -1.53
CA LEU A 151 5.63 6.65 -0.94
C LEU A 151 4.92 6.92 0.40
N TYR A 152 3.59 6.78 0.44
CA TYR A 152 2.82 7.00 1.67
C TYR A 152 3.13 5.95 2.75
N GLN A 153 3.29 4.67 2.37
CA GLN A 153 3.66 3.62 3.31
C GLN A 153 5.02 3.87 3.93
N LEU A 154 6.02 4.20 3.11
CA LEU A 154 7.36 4.53 3.59
C LEU A 154 7.34 5.74 4.52
N MET A 155 6.59 6.79 4.17
CA MET A 155 6.40 7.97 5.01
C MET A 155 5.76 7.68 6.37
N ARG A 156 4.92 6.65 6.46
CA ARG A 156 4.26 6.26 7.71
C ARG A 156 5.20 5.52 8.65
N ILE A 157 6.18 4.81 8.11
CA ILE A 157 7.10 3.96 8.87
C ILE A 157 8.41 4.68 9.17
N ALA A 158 8.82 5.61 8.30
CA ALA A 158 10.07 6.36 8.47
C ALA A 158 10.09 7.19 9.78
N PRO A 159 11.20 7.15 10.56
CA PRO A 159 11.33 7.88 11.81
C PRO A 159 11.11 9.39 11.64
N MET A 160 10.25 9.96 12.48
CA MET A 160 9.95 11.40 12.41
C MET A 160 11.17 12.28 12.69
N SER A 161 12.15 11.77 13.45
CA SER A 161 13.41 12.45 13.76
C SER A 161 14.25 12.76 12.51
N LEU A 162 14.19 11.92 11.48
CA LEU A 162 14.89 12.13 10.21
C LEU A 162 14.25 13.26 9.40
N MET A 163 12.94 13.46 9.52
CA MET A 163 12.18 14.40 8.69
C MET A 163 12.29 15.85 9.13
N LEU A 164 12.56 16.10 10.42
CA LEU A 164 12.56 17.46 10.98
C LEU A 164 13.70 18.35 10.45
N HIS A 165 14.71 17.75 9.82
CA HIS A 165 15.94 18.43 9.43
C HIS A 165 16.07 18.62 7.91
N ASP A 166 15.14 18.10 7.10
CA ASP A 166 15.18 18.18 5.63
C ASP A 166 13.86 18.71 5.04
N ALA A 167 13.94 19.84 4.33
CA ALA A 167 12.79 20.49 3.71
C ALA A 167 12.17 19.66 2.57
N GLU A 168 12.96 18.88 1.83
CA GLU A 168 12.43 17.99 0.78
C GLU A 168 11.64 16.83 1.39
N LEU A 169 12.12 16.25 2.49
CA LEU A 169 11.37 15.21 3.22
C LEU A 169 10.02 15.72 3.72
N LEU A 170 9.98 16.96 4.22
CA LEU A 170 8.72 17.61 4.62
C LEU A 170 7.79 17.86 3.42
N ARG A 171 8.32 18.30 2.29
CA ARG A 171 7.54 18.45 1.05
C ARG A 171 6.92 17.12 0.64
N LEU A 172 7.71 16.04 0.57
CA LEU A 172 7.25 14.70 0.19
C LEU A 172 6.18 14.19 1.15
N ARG A 173 6.34 14.42 2.45
CA ARG A 173 5.32 14.15 3.46
C ARG A 173 3.99 14.85 3.18
N HIS A 174 4.03 16.14 2.88
CA HIS A 174 2.83 16.90 2.56
C HIS A 174 2.14 16.38 1.30
N LEU A 175 2.90 15.99 0.27
CA LEU A 175 2.37 15.40 -0.95
C LEU A 175 1.71 14.04 -0.68
N ALA A 176 2.37 13.17 0.09
CA ALA A 176 1.83 11.86 0.50
C ALA A 176 0.50 12.00 1.24
N HIS A 177 0.45 12.90 2.24
CA HIS A 177 -0.78 13.17 2.97
C HIS A 177 -1.88 13.76 2.09
N ALA A 178 -1.54 14.67 1.17
CA ALA A 178 -2.52 15.24 0.24
C ALA A 178 -3.09 14.17 -0.70
N TYR A 179 -2.27 13.23 -1.18
CA TYR A 179 -2.73 12.09 -1.98
C TYR A 179 -3.71 11.21 -1.20
N GLU A 180 -3.38 10.83 0.04
CA GLU A 180 -4.24 9.98 0.85
C GLU A 180 -5.59 10.66 1.15
N ILE A 181 -5.59 11.96 1.44
CA ILE A 181 -6.83 12.73 1.60
C ILE A 181 -7.69 12.67 0.33
N ARG A 182 -7.08 12.79 -0.86
CA ARG A 182 -7.79 12.67 -2.15
C ARG A 182 -8.32 11.25 -2.39
N ARG A 183 -7.52 10.21 -2.11
CA ARG A 183 -7.91 8.79 -2.20
C ARG A 183 -9.12 8.51 -1.33
N ILE A 184 -9.07 8.89 -0.06
CA ILE A 184 -10.17 8.73 0.90
C ILE A 184 -11.40 9.50 0.42
N ARG A 185 -11.26 10.75 -0.04
CA ARG A 185 -12.39 11.57 -0.50
C ARG A 185 -13.06 10.97 -1.73
N ARG A 186 -12.28 10.46 -2.69
CA ARG A 186 -12.79 9.76 -3.88
C ARG A 186 -13.58 8.51 -3.51
N ASN A 187 -13.04 7.68 -2.61
CA ASN A 187 -13.75 6.46 -2.17
C ASN A 187 -15.00 6.77 -1.34
N ARG A 188 -14.98 7.82 -0.52
CA ARG A 188 -16.17 8.27 0.22
C ARG A 188 -17.28 8.77 -0.70
N TRP A 189 -16.93 9.39 -1.83
CA TRP A 189 -17.93 9.81 -2.81
C TRP A 189 -18.70 8.62 -3.38
N TRP A 190 -18.01 7.52 -3.73
CA TRP A 190 -18.66 6.28 -4.18
C TRP A 190 -19.58 5.68 -3.12
N LEU A 191 -19.15 5.67 -1.86
CA LEU A 191 -19.98 5.22 -0.75
C LEU A 191 -21.25 6.08 -0.61
N TYR A 192 -21.12 7.40 -0.62
CA TYR A 192 -22.28 8.30 -0.53
C TYR A 192 -23.20 8.18 -1.75
N ALA A 193 -22.65 8.01 -2.94
CA ALA A 193 -23.41 7.75 -4.16
C ALA A 193 -24.20 6.44 -4.06
N TYR A 194 -23.57 5.36 -3.60
CA TYR A 194 -24.24 4.08 -3.33
C TYR A 194 -25.40 4.25 -2.34
N LEU A 195 -25.17 4.91 -1.20
CA LEU A 195 -26.22 5.14 -0.20
C LEU A 195 -27.38 6.00 -0.75
N MET A 196 -27.09 7.02 -1.55
CA MET A 196 -28.12 7.85 -2.19
C MET A 196 -28.92 7.07 -3.22
N ILE A 197 -28.26 6.26 -4.06
CA ILE A 197 -28.93 5.38 -5.01
C ILE A 197 -29.81 4.38 -4.27
N GLN A 198 -29.33 3.80 -3.17
CA GLN A 198 -30.11 2.87 -2.35
C GLN A 198 -31.38 3.52 -1.80
N VAL A 199 -31.29 4.74 -1.27
CA VAL A 199 -32.45 5.50 -0.79
C VAL A 199 -33.43 5.76 -1.93
N LEU A 200 -32.94 6.19 -3.10
CA LEU A 200 -33.77 6.40 -4.29
C LEU A 200 -34.49 5.10 -4.71
N LEU A 201 -33.78 3.96 -4.70
CA LEU A 201 -34.35 2.68 -5.04
C LEU A 201 -35.46 2.28 -4.06
N VAL A 202 -35.20 2.36 -2.75
CA VAL A 202 -36.15 1.96 -1.70
C VAL A 202 -37.37 2.88 -1.65
N VAL A 203 -37.18 4.20 -1.85
CA VAL A 203 -38.27 5.17 -1.70
C VAL A 203 -39.06 5.37 -2.97
N VAL A 204 -38.42 5.32 -4.14
CA VAL A 204 -39.07 5.67 -5.41
C VAL A 204 -39.26 4.45 -6.30
N VAL A 205 -38.17 3.75 -6.62
CA VAL A 205 -38.17 2.74 -7.69
C VAL A 205 -38.93 1.48 -7.28
N PHE A 206 -38.56 0.85 -6.17
CA PHE A 206 -39.21 -0.39 -5.71
C PHE A 206 -40.69 -0.22 -5.36
N PRO A 207 -41.11 0.85 -4.66
CA PRO A 207 -42.53 1.12 -4.43
C PRO A 207 -43.32 1.24 -5.72
N TYR A 208 -42.79 2.01 -6.68
CA TYR A 208 -43.43 2.20 -7.97
C TYR A 208 -43.52 0.89 -8.76
N LEU A 209 -42.43 0.10 -8.81
CA LEU A 209 -42.42 -1.18 -9.50
C LEU A 209 -43.35 -2.21 -8.85
N PHE A 210 -43.38 -2.27 -7.53
CA PHE A 210 -44.25 -3.17 -6.77
C PHE A 210 -45.72 -2.89 -7.08
N ILE A 211 -46.15 -1.63 -6.99
CA ILE A 211 -47.55 -1.26 -7.21
C ILE A 211 -47.98 -1.58 -8.63
N ASN A 212 -47.14 -1.29 -9.63
CA ASN A 212 -47.47 -1.60 -11.02
C ASN A 212 -47.49 -3.09 -11.29
N ALA A 213 -46.54 -3.85 -10.74
CA ALA A 213 -46.49 -5.30 -10.90
C ALA A 213 -47.68 -5.99 -10.24
N GLU A 214 -47.97 -5.63 -8.99
CA GLU A 214 -49.06 -6.24 -8.24
C GLU A 214 -50.41 -5.71 -8.75
N ASN A 215 -50.73 -4.41 -8.69
CA ASN A 215 -52.06 -3.93 -9.12
C ASN A 215 -52.38 -4.34 -10.57
N GLY A 216 -51.41 -4.31 -11.49
CA GLY A 216 -51.61 -4.77 -12.86
C GLY A 216 -51.85 -6.28 -13.00
N ALA A 217 -51.38 -7.10 -12.05
CA ALA A 217 -51.70 -8.52 -11.99
C ALA A 217 -53.07 -8.79 -11.34
N ILE A 218 -53.44 -8.04 -10.29
CA ILE A 218 -54.80 -8.13 -9.70
C ILE A 218 -55.84 -7.71 -10.72
N GLN A 219 -55.63 -6.58 -11.41
CA GLN A 219 -56.58 -6.09 -12.40
C GLN A 219 -56.84 -7.15 -13.48
N ARG A 220 -55.78 -7.77 -14.03
CA ARG A 220 -55.92 -8.84 -15.03
C ARG A 220 -56.72 -10.04 -14.50
N GLN A 221 -56.48 -10.46 -13.25
CA GLN A 221 -57.24 -11.56 -12.65
C GLN A 221 -58.71 -11.20 -12.47
N VAL A 222 -59.01 -9.97 -12.05
CA VAL A 222 -60.40 -9.51 -11.87
C VAL A 222 -61.13 -9.40 -13.21
N GLU A 223 -60.48 -8.85 -14.23
CA GLU A 223 -61.03 -8.74 -15.59
C GLU A 223 -61.36 -10.12 -16.18
N GLU A 224 -60.46 -11.11 -15.99
CA GLU A 224 -60.64 -12.49 -16.43
C GLU A 224 -61.81 -13.18 -15.71
N LEU A 225 -61.89 -13.03 -14.37
CA LEU A 225 -62.93 -13.67 -13.57
C LEU A 225 -64.32 -13.05 -13.78
N ALA A 226 -64.39 -11.73 -13.95
CA ALA A 226 -65.64 -11.01 -14.12
C ALA A 226 -66.09 -10.91 -15.60
N ASN A 227 -65.23 -11.26 -16.56
CA ASN A 227 -65.44 -11.06 -18.00
C ASN A 227 -65.83 -9.60 -18.34
N VAL A 228 -65.14 -8.64 -17.71
CA VAL A 228 -65.33 -7.18 -17.86
C VAL A 228 -63.97 -6.54 -18.16
N ASN A 229 -63.95 -5.50 -19.00
CA ASN A 229 -62.77 -4.66 -19.21
C ASN A 229 -62.87 -3.41 -18.31
N LEU A 230 -61.95 -3.26 -17.35
CA LEU A 230 -61.98 -2.18 -16.36
C LEU A 230 -61.27 -0.90 -16.86
N GLY A 231 -60.51 -0.96 -17.95
CA GLY A 231 -59.75 0.17 -18.49
C GLY A 231 -58.64 0.69 -17.55
N ASP A 232 -58.06 1.85 -17.88
CA ASP A 232 -56.92 2.44 -17.15
C ASP A 232 -57.27 2.96 -15.74
N GLU A 233 -58.57 3.14 -15.47
CA GLU A 233 -59.16 3.51 -14.18
C GLU A 233 -59.49 2.27 -13.31
N GLY A 234 -59.00 1.09 -13.70
CA GLY A 234 -59.30 -0.17 -13.05
C GLY A 234 -58.88 -0.29 -11.57
N TYR A 235 -59.12 -1.47 -11.01
CA TYR A 235 -59.02 -1.72 -9.57
C TYR A 235 -57.57 -1.59 -9.04
N ARG A 236 -57.32 -0.65 -8.13
CA ARG A 236 -56.03 -0.47 -7.43
C ARG A 236 -56.16 -0.95 -5.99
N LEU A 237 -55.54 -2.09 -5.68
CA LEU A 237 -55.54 -2.62 -4.31
C LEU A 237 -54.50 -1.92 -3.42
N PHE A 238 -53.33 -1.60 -3.99
CA PHE A 238 -52.22 -0.97 -3.27
C PHE A 238 -52.00 0.47 -3.71
N SER A 239 -51.87 1.38 -2.75
CA SER A 239 -51.47 2.78 -2.96
C SER A 239 -49.95 2.95 -2.99
N TYR A 240 -49.47 4.14 -3.36
CA TYR A 240 -48.04 4.49 -3.27
C TYR A 240 -47.46 4.27 -1.86
N LEU A 241 -48.23 4.65 -0.84
CA LEU A 241 -47.79 4.51 0.55
C LEU A 241 -47.69 3.04 0.98
N ASP A 242 -48.54 2.17 0.46
CA ASP A 242 -48.47 0.72 0.72
C ASP A 242 -47.23 0.10 0.08
N GLY A 243 -46.92 0.48 -1.17
CA GLY A 243 -45.69 0.06 -1.84
C GLY A 243 -44.43 0.60 -1.16
N LEU A 244 -44.47 1.85 -0.66
CA LEU A 244 -43.37 2.45 0.10
C LEU A 244 -43.15 1.73 1.43
N TYR A 245 -44.24 1.48 2.16
CA TYR A 245 -44.21 0.71 3.38
C TYR A 245 -43.61 -0.68 3.15
N TRP A 246 -44.10 -1.42 2.14
CA TRP A 246 -43.56 -2.72 1.75
C TRP A 246 -42.06 -2.66 1.45
N ALA A 247 -41.61 -1.66 0.67
CA ALA A 247 -40.20 -1.54 0.30
C ALA A 247 -39.31 -1.25 1.52
N VAL A 248 -39.76 -0.39 2.44
CA VAL A 248 -39.02 -0.03 3.65
C VAL A 248 -38.90 -1.23 4.60
N ILE A 249 -39.99 -1.95 4.88
CA ILE A 249 -39.95 -3.10 5.81
C ILE A 249 -39.16 -4.27 5.22
N THR A 250 -39.17 -4.42 3.89
CA THR A 250 -38.41 -5.47 3.19
C THR A 250 -36.92 -5.13 3.17
N ALA A 251 -36.54 -3.90 2.79
CA ALA A 251 -35.15 -3.45 2.82
C ALA A 251 -34.59 -3.39 4.26
N GLY A 252 -35.43 -3.05 5.23
CA GLY A 252 -35.08 -3.06 6.65
C GLY A 252 -35.01 -4.45 7.28
N SER A 253 -35.27 -5.52 6.52
CA SER A 253 -35.35 -6.91 7.01
C SER A 253 -36.34 -7.13 8.15
N ILE A 254 -37.35 -6.26 8.28
CA ILE A 254 -38.41 -6.37 9.30
C ILE A 254 -39.45 -7.40 8.86
N GLY A 255 -39.96 -7.24 7.63
CA GLY A 255 -40.83 -8.21 6.97
C GLY A 255 -42.04 -8.66 7.78
N TYR A 256 -42.91 -7.73 8.19
CA TYR A 256 -44.13 -8.05 8.96
C TYR A 256 -45.05 -9.09 8.28
N GLY A 257 -45.02 -9.16 6.94
CA GLY A 257 -45.75 -10.17 6.16
C GLY A 257 -47.22 -9.83 5.91
N ASP A 258 -47.66 -8.65 6.31
CA ASP A 258 -48.98 -8.08 6.04
C ASP A 258 -49.17 -7.70 4.56
N ILE A 259 -48.12 -7.18 3.92
CA ILE A 259 -48.05 -6.97 2.47
C ILE A 259 -46.95 -7.84 1.89
N THR A 260 -47.31 -8.72 0.96
CA THR A 260 -46.36 -9.63 0.29
C THR A 260 -46.63 -9.71 -1.21
N PRO A 261 -45.58 -9.82 -2.05
CA PRO A 261 -45.77 -9.99 -3.48
C PRO A 261 -46.30 -11.38 -3.81
N TYR A 262 -47.37 -11.45 -4.60
CA TYR A 262 -47.87 -12.72 -5.13
C TYR A 262 -47.35 -12.98 -6.54
N THR A 263 -46.99 -11.94 -7.30
CA THR A 263 -46.45 -12.11 -8.65
C THR A 263 -45.02 -12.67 -8.64
N ALA A 264 -44.66 -13.41 -9.68
CA ALA A 264 -43.29 -13.92 -9.84
C ALA A 264 -42.25 -12.79 -9.90
N ILE A 265 -42.57 -11.70 -10.60
CA ILE A 265 -41.70 -10.51 -10.68
C ILE A 265 -41.59 -9.83 -9.31
N GLY A 266 -42.71 -9.67 -8.59
CA GLY A 266 -42.74 -9.14 -7.22
C GLY A 266 -41.86 -9.93 -6.26
N LYS A 267 -41.87 -11.26 -6.34
CA LYS A 267 -41.00 -12.13 -5.53
C LYS A 267 -39.52 -11.96 -5.86
N VAL A 268 -39.17 -11.82 -7.13
CA VAL A 268 -37.78 -11.52 -7.55
C VAL A 268 -37.35 -10.14 -7.03
N MET A 269 -38.22 -9.13 -7.13
CA MET A 269 -37.96 -7.80 -6.59
C MET A 269 -37.74 -7.83 -5.07
N ALA A 270 -38.55 -8.59 -4.33
CA ALA A 270 -38.37 -8.76 -2.89
C ALA A 270 -37.01 -9.36 -2.53
N GLY A 271 -36.57 -10.38 -3.28
CA GLY A 271 -35.26 -11.00 -3.08
C GLY A 271 -34.11 -10.00 -3.28
N ILE A 272 -34.13 -9.26 -4.39
CA ILE A 272 -33.11 -8.23 -4.69
C ILE A 272 -33.12 -7.15 -3.60
N LEU A 273 -34.30 -6.62 -3.27
CA LEU A 273 -34.48 -5.56 -2.28
C LEU A 273 -34.00 -5.99 -0.89
N GLY A 274 -34.35 -7.20 -0.46
CA GLY A 274 -33.92 -7.76 0.82
C GLY A 274 -32.40 -7.92 0.91
N THR A 275 -31.76 -8.46 -0.13
CA THR A 275 -30.30 -8.60 -0.16
C THR A 275 -29.59 -7.23 -0.12
N MET A 276 -30.05 -6.27 -0.93
CA MET A 276 -29.49 -4.92 -0.93
C MET A 276 -29.68 -4.22 0.43
N GLY A 277 -30.83 -4.44 1.07
CA GLY A 277 -31.14 -3.97 2.41
C GLY A 277 -30.14 -4.44 3.47
N VAL A 278 -29.88 -5.75 3.53
CA VAL A 278 -28.94 -6.34 4.49
C VAL A 278 -27.51 -5.83 4.27
N ILE A 279 -27.05 -5.75 3.02
CA ILE A 279 -25.72 -5.18 2.70
C ILE A 279 -25.62 -3.73 3.22
N THR A 280 -26.66 -2.93 2.97
CA THR A 280 -26.70 -1.53 3.39
C THR A 280 -26.70 -1.38 4.91
N ALA A 281 -27.43 -2.23 5.63
CA ALA A 281 -27.41 -2.24 7.09
C ALA A 281 -26.00 -2.50 7.64
N GLY A 282 -25.27 -3.45 7.05
CA GLY A 282 -23.86 -3.72 7.40
C GLY A 282 -22.93 -2.54 7.15
N VAL A 283 -23.11 -1.84 6.02
CA VAL A 283 -22.34 -0.63 5.69
C VAL A 283 -22.60 0.49 6.71
N ILE A 284 -23.86 0.72 7.07
CA ILE A 284 -24.24 1.75 8.07
C ILE A 284 -23.64 1.39 9.44
N ALA A 285 -23.74 0.14 9.87
CA ALA A 285 -23.15 -0.33 11.12
C ALA A 285 -21.62 -0.09 11.16
N GLY A 286 -20.91 -0.41 10.07
CA GLY A 286 -19.48 -0.15 9.96
C GLY A 286 -19.12 1.35 10.03
N LEU A 287 -19.95 2.21 9.46
CA LEU A 287 -19.77 3.67 9.55
C LEU A 287 -19.97 4.19 10.97
N VAL A 288 -20.99 3.68 11.67
CA VAL A 288 -21.26 4.02 13.07
C VAL A 288 -20.12 3.56 13.97
N LEU A 289 -19.65 2.31 13.79
CA LEU A 289 -18.51 1.78 14.55
C LEU A 289 -17.26 2.64 14.35
N LYS A 290 -16.93 3.02 13.11
CA LYS A 290 -15.81 3.92 12.81
C LYS A 290 -15.93 5.28 13.50
N TRP A 291 -17.16 5.75 13.73
CA TRP A 291 -17.41 7.04 14.40
C TRP A 291 -17.29 6.93 15.92
N ILE A 292 -17.71 5.80 16.50
CA ILE A 292 -17.68 5.56 17.95
C ILE A 292 -16.29 5.16 18.43
N THR A 293 -15.56 4.35 17.66
CA THR A 293 -14.24 3.86 18.08
C THR A 293 -13.24 5.01 18.14
N PRO A 294 -12.73 5.38 19.33
CA PRO A 294 -11.70 6.41 19.44
C PRO A 294 -10.46 5.92 18.71
N ARG A 295 -9.85 6.79 17.89
CA ARG A 295 -8.57 6.49 17.25
C ARG A 295 -7.53 6.34 18.36
N GLN A 296 -7.13 5.11 18.65
CA GLN A 296 -5.95 4.88 19.47
C GLN A 296 -4.76 5.40 18.64
N LEU A 297 -4.03 6.35 19.25
CA LEU A 297 -2.76 6.81 18.74
C LEU A 297 -1.77 5.70 19.06
N ASP A 298 -1.56 4.80 18.10
CA ASP A 298 -0.35 3.97 18.04
C ASP A 298 0.71 4.76 17.26
#